data_AF-A0A958FTI1-F1
#
_entry.id   AF-A0A958FTI1-F1
#
_cell.length_a   1.000
_cell.length_b   1.000
_cell.length_c   1.000
_cell.angle_alpha   90.00
_cell.angle_beta   90.00
_cell.angle_gamma   90.00
#
_symmetry.space_group_name_H-M   'P 1'
#
loop_
_entity.id
_entity.type
_entity.pdbx_description
1 polymer ?
#
loop_
_entity_poly.entity_id
_entity_poly.type
_entity_poly.pdbx_seq_one_letter_code
_entity_poly.pdbx_strand_id
1 'polypeptide(L)'
;HVPGSKNKTSDRFYTVVIGVANSFFGLVVDSLLGQKEIVIKTLGTFLKSTQGIAGSTILGDGRVIMILDVGEIAKLMKNKIGYEA
;
A
#
# COMPACT_ATOMS: atom_id res chain seq x y z
N HIS A 1 -7.80 36.47 28.22
CA HIS A 1 -7.75 35.00 28.32
C HIS A 1 -8.47 34.47 27.08
N VAL A 2 -7.76 33.85 26.12
CA VAL A 2 -8.36 33.43 24.84
C VAL A 2 -8.74 31.95 24.92
N PRO A 3 -10.03 31.59 24.88
CA PRO A 3 -10.50 30.22 24.76
C PRO A 3 -10.50 29.81 23.27
N GLY A 4 -9.88 28.69 22.91
CA GLY A 4 -10.04 28.15 21.55
C GLY A 4 -8.84 27.43 20.90
N SER A 5 -7.73 27.21 21.60
CA SER A 5 -6.66 26.35 21.07
C SER A 5 -7.10 24.89 21.13
N LYS A 6 -7.86 24.45 20.13
CA LYS A 6 -8.07 23.02 19.87
C LYS A 6 -6.70 22.45 19.55
N ASN A 7 -6.17 21.64 20.47
CA ASN A 7 -4.98 20.82 20.25
C ASN A 7 -5.22 20.03 18.94
N LYS A 8 -4.51 20.40 17.86
CA LYS A 8 -4.36 19.52 16.70
C LYS A 8 -3.54 18.34 17.20
N THR A 9 -4.21 17.27 17.60
CA THR A 9 -3.55 15.98 17.77
C THR A 9 -2.87 15.70 16.43
N SER A 10 -1.54 15.67 16.42
CA SER A 10 -0.80 15.30 15.23
C SER A 10 -1.10 13.83 14.98
N ASP A 11 -2.01 13.53 14.05
CA ASP A 11 -2.25 12.15 13.62
C ASP A 11 -0.93 11.62 13.05
N ARG A 12 -0.34 10.66 13.76
CA ARG A 12 0.91 10.02 13.35
C ARG A 12 0.55 8.89 12.40
N PHE A 13 0.92 9.02 11.14
CA PHE A 13 0.81 7.95 10.16
C PHE A 13 2.14 7.22 9.99
N TYR A 14 2.07 5.95 9.60
CA TYR A 14 3.24 5.21 9.15
C TYR A 14 3.40 5.41 7.64
N THR A 15 4.63 5.53 7.18
CA THR A 15 4.94 5.58 5.74
C THR A 15 5.93 4.47 5.42
N VAL A 16 5.53 3.56 4.53
CA VAL A 16 6.43 2.56 3.94
C VAL A 16 7.14 3.21 2.76
N VAL A 17 8.46 3.34 2.85
CA VAL A 17 9.29 3.86 1.75
C VAL A 17 9.64 2.71 0.81
N ILE A 18 9.24 2.81 -0.45
CA ILE A 18 9.41 1.77 -1.46
C ILE A 18 10.36 2.30 -2.53
N GLY A 19 11.45 1.57 -2.76
CA GLY A 19 12.39 1.81 -3.86
C GLY A 19 12.14 0.86 -5.02
N VAL A 20 11.92 1.40 -6.22
CA VAL A 20 11.78 0.63 -7.47
C VAL A 20 12.70 1.25 -8.52
N ALA A 21 13.74 0.50 -8.91
CA ALA A 21 14.84 1.01 -9.73
C ALA A 21 15.42 2.32 -9.16
N ASN A 22 15.33 3.43 -9.90
CA ASN A 22 15.87 4.74 -9.51
C ASN A 22 14.81 5.67 -8.90
N SER A 23 13.64 5.15 -8.51
CA SER A 23 12.53 5.93 -7.98
C SER A 23 12.15 5.47 -6.58
N PHE A 24 11.82 6.43 -5.72
CA PHE A 24 11.29 6.18 -4.38
C PHE A 24 9.89 6.78 -4.24
N PHE A 25 8.99 6.07 -3.56
CA PHE A 25 7.69 6.61 -3.18
C PHE A 25 7.30 6.15 -1.78
N GLY A 26 6.48 6.97 -1.10
CA GLY A 26 5.94 6.67 0.21
C GLY A 26 4.53 6.12 0.10
N LEU A 27 4.28 4.97 0.72
CA LEU A 27 2.94 4.42 0.92
C LEU A 27 2.53 4.68 2.37
N VAL A 28 1.57 5.59 2.56
CA VAL A 28 1.01 5.90 3.88
C VAL A 28 0.07 4.76 4.31
N VAL A 29 0.26 4.25 5.52
CA VAL A 29 -0.51 3.14 6.09
C VAL A 29 -0.91 3.44 7.53
N ASP A 30 -2.01 2.84 7.97
CA ASP A 30 -2.52 3.03 9.32
C ASP A 30 -1.64 2.36 10.37
N SER A 31 -1.06 1.19 10.05
CA SER A 31 -0.24 0.41 10.96
C SER A 31 0.70 -0.55 10.25
N LEU A 32 1.74 -0.98 10.95
CA LEU A 32 2.68 -2.01 10.50
C LEU A 32 2.43 -3.29 11.29
N LEU A 33 2.05 -4.37 10.60
CA LEU A 33 1.77 -5.67 11.22
C LEU A 33 3.02 -6.58 11.31
N GLY A 34 4.16 -6.10 10.80
CA GLY A 34 5.41 -6.86 10.69
C GLY A 34 5.51 -7.68 9.40
N GLN A 35 6.54 -8.53 9.32
CA GLN A 35 6.78 -9.42 8.18
C GLN A 35 6.15 -10.79 8.45
N LYS A 36 5.51 -11.36 7.43
CA LYS A 36 4.92 -12.70 7.50
C LYS A 36 5.18 -13.47 6.22
N GLU A 37 5.52 -14.75 6.34
CA GLU A 37 5.54 -15.67 5.20
C GLU A 37 4.11 -16.05 4.84
N ILE A 38 3.75 -15.88 3.57
CA ILE A 38 2.41 -16.16 3.06
C ILE A 38 2.49 -16.93 1.75
N VAL A 39 1.48 -17.77 1.51
CA VAL A 39 1.26 -18.39 0.20
C VAL A 39 0.37 -17.47 -0.63
N ILE A 40 0.86 -17.08 -1.80
CA ILE A 40 0.08 -16.28 -2.76
C ILE A 40 -0.95 -17.18 -3.43
N LYS A 41 -2.21 -16.78 -3.37
CA LYS A 41 -3.34 -17.39 -4.09
C LYS A 41 -4.01 -16.33 -4.95
N THR A 42 -4.32 -16.69 -6.18
CA THR A 42 -5.17 -15.82 -7.01
C THR A 42 -6.62 -16.06 -6.59
N LEU A 43 -7.41 -15.00 -6.34
CA LEU A 43 -8.86 -15.11 -6.09
C LEU A 43 -9.67 -15.42 -7.38
N GLY A 44 -9.05 -16.11 -8.34
CA GLY A 44 -9.65 -16.42 -9.63
C GLY A 44 -9.86 -15.19 -10.52
N THR A 45 -10.89 -15.23 -11.36
CA THR A 45 -11.23 -14.20 -12.36
C THR A 45 -11.56 -12.84 -11.76
N PHE A 46 -11.98 -12.76 -10.49
CA PHE A 46 -12.37 -11.52 -9.82
C PHE A 46 -11.25 -10.49 -9.67
N LEU A 47 -10.00 -10.94 -9.49
CA LEU A 47 -8.82 -10.05 -9.33
C LEU A 47 -7.86 -10.11 -10.51
N LYS A 48 -8.19 -10.87 -11.56
CA LYS A 48 -7.28 -11.13 -12.70
C LYS A 48 -6.92 -9.89 -13.51
N SER A 49 -7.63 -8.77 -13.29
CA SER A 49 -7.47 -7.50 -14.02
C SER A 49 -7.31 -6.29 -13.10
N THR A 50 -7.13 -6.48 -11.79
CA THR A 50 -6.98 -5.34 -10.88
C THR A 50 -5.52 -4.89 -10.88
N GLN A 51 -5.25 -3.78 -11.57
CA GLN A 51 -3.91 -3.21 -11.65
C GLN A 51 -3.35 -2.88 -10.26
N GLY A 52 -2.08 -3.22 -10.03
CA GLY A 52 -1.40 -3.00 -8.76
C GLY A 52 -1.61 -4.11 -7.73
N ILE A 53 -2.28 -5.21 -8.08
CA ILE A 53 -2.51 -6.36 -7.21
C ILE A 53 -1.82 -7.59 -7.80
N ALA A 54 -0.83 -8.12 -7.09
CA ALA A 54 -0.15 -9.37 -7.44
C ALA A 54 -1.02 -10.60 -7.12
N GLY A 55 -1.91 -10.49 -6.14
CA GLY A 55 -2.83 -11.54 -5.74
C GLY A 55 -3.39 -11.33 -4.36
N SER A 56 -3.69 -12.43 -3.69
CA SER A 56 -4.30 -12.42 -2.37
C SER A 56 -3.87 -13.63 -1.55
N THR A 57 -4.23 -13.68 -0.27
CA THR A 57 -4.15 -14.90 0.51
C THR A 57 -5.34 -14.95 1.47
N ILE A 58 -5.72 -16.17 1.85
CA ILE A 58 -6.76 -16.40 2.85
C ILE A 58 -6.06 -16.99 4.07
N LEU A 59 -6.19 -16.32 5.21
CA LEU A 59 -5.66 -16.78 6.48
C LEU A 59 -6.53 -17.92 7.06
N GLY A 60 -5.99 -18.67 8.02
CA GLY A 60 -6.71 -19.75 8.69
C GLY A 60 -7.97 -19.29 9.46
N ASP A 61 -8.06 -18.00 9.78
CA ASP A 61 -9.24 -17.37 10.39
C ASP A 61 -10.25 -16.82 9.35
N GLY A 62 -10.03 -17.10 8.07
CA GLY A 62 -10.91 -16.69 6.98
C GLY A 62 -10.69 -15.26 6.47
N ARG A 63 -9.79 -14.46 7.08
CA ARG A 63 -9.49 -13.13 6.58
C ARG A 63 -8.76 -13.18 5.24
N VAL A 64 -9.17 -12.33 4.31
CA VAL A 64 -8.52 -12.13 3.02
C VAL A 64 -7.52 -10.99 3.13
N ILE A 65 -6.29 -11.23 2.69
CA ILE A 65 -5.23 -10.22 2.57
C ILE A 65 -4.93 -10.03 1.09
N MET A 66 -4.80 -8.79 0.65
CA MET A 66 -4.33 -8.46 -0.70
C MET A 66 -2.82 -8.30 -0.73
N ILE A 67 -2.21 -8.72 -1.84
CA ILE A 67 -0.78 -8.59 -2.08
C ILE A 67 -0.60 -7.58 -3.20
N LEU A 68 0.09 -6.48 -2.90
CA LEU A 68 0.29 -5.39 -3.83
C LEU A 68 1.49 -5.67 -4.76
N ASP A 69 1.34 -5.37 -6.04
CA ASP A 69 2.46 -5.30 -6.99
C ASP A 69 3.03 -3.88 -6.99
N VAL A 70 4.10 -3.68 -6.22
CA VAL A 70 4.77 -2.36 -6.11
C VAL A 70 5.39 -1.89 -7.43
N GLY A 71 5.76 -2.81 -8.32
CA GLY A 71 6.31 -2.48 -9.63
C GLY A 71 5.24 -1.96 -10.58
N GLU A 72 4.08 -2.59 -10.60
CA GLU A 72 2.92 -2.10 -11.36
C GLU A 72 2.40 -0.77 -10.79
N ILE A 73 2.31 -0.65 -9.46
CA ILE A 73 1.97 0.63 -8.80
C ILE A 73 2.96 1.73 -9.22
N ALA A 74 4.26 1.46 -9.22
CA ALA A 74 5.26 2.43 -9.65
C ALA A 74 5.06 2.88 -11.11
N LYS A 75 4.70 1.95 -12.02
CA LYS A 75 4.37 2.28 -13.42
C LYS A 75 3.12 3.17 -13.52
N LEU A 76 2.06 2.83 -12.78
CA LEU A 76 0.83 3.62 -12.73
C LEU A 76 1.08 5.04 -12.21
N MET A 77 1.93 5.17 -11.19
CA MET A 77 2.32 6.47 -10.64
C MET A 77 3.06 7.31 -11.68
N LYS A 78 4.07 6.75 -12.37
CA LYS A 78 4.81 7.45 -13.45
C LYS A 78 3.89 8.01 -14.52
N ASN A 79 2.92 7.21 -14.98
CA ASN A 79 1.96 7.61 -16.01
C ASN A 79 1.03 8.75 -15.55
N LYS A 80 0.75 8.86 -14.25
CA LYS A 80 -0.17 9.88 -13.70
C LYS A 80 0.52 11.20 -13.37
N ILE A 81 1.81 11.18 -13.04
CA ILE A 81 2.56 12.36 -12.57
C ILE A 81 3.58 12.88 -13.57
N GLY A 82 3.65 12.34 -14.79
CA GLY A 82 4.53 12.85 -15.86
C GLY A 82 6.00 12.83 -15.50
N TYR A 83 6.43 11.91 -14.63
CA TYR A 83 7.82 11.79 -14.20
C TYR A 83 8.61 11.03 -15.27
N GLU A 84 9.11 11.77 -16.26
CA GLU A 84 10.16 11.28 -17.16
C GLU A 84 11.44 11.09 -16.32
N ALA A 85 12.01 9.89 -16.37
CA ALA A 85 13.29 9.58 -15.73
C ALA A 85 14.46 9.99 -16.64
#